data_AF-A0AAD8D936-F1
#
_entry.id   AF-A0AAD8D936-F1
#
_cell.length_a   1.000
_cell.length_b   1.000
_cell.length_c   1.000
_cell.angle_alpha   90.00
_cell.angle_beta   90.00
_cell.angle_gamma   90.00
#
_symmetry.space_group_name_H-M   'P 1'
#
loop_
_entity.id
_entity.type
_entity.pdbx_description
1 polymer ?
#
loop_
_entity_poly.entity_id
_entity_poly.type
_entity_poly.pdbx_seq_one_letter_code
_entity_poly.pdbx_strand_id
1 'polypeptide(L)'
;MKLKQRVVLLAALLVVLILAKVFLLDGGEGSAASRQDQRAFQRMEAGLRLRRGAQLDHTLQSPWEVAAQWVGPREVYPDETPELGAVLSAMATGRVERADVGYKGTQLKALLVLEGGQKVVFKPRRYSRDHVVEGEPYAGYDRHNAEVAAFHLDRILGFRRAPLVVGRFMNLRTEIKPVATDQLLSTFLMQGNNTCFYGKCYYCRESEPACAEGEVMEGSVTLWLPDVWPLQKHRHPWGRTYREGKLARWEYDESYCEAVKKTAPYDSGPRLLDVIDTAIFDYLIGNADRHHYESFQDDGGASMLILLDNAKSFGNPTQDERSILAPVYQCCM
;
A
#
# COMPACT_ATOMS: atom_id res chain seq x y z
N MET A 1 -6.08 70.91 -16.83
CA MET A 1 -5.70 70.61 -15.43
C MET A 1 -4.41 71.32 -15.09
N LYS A 2 -4.36 72.05 -13.96
CA LYS A 2 -3.11 72.64 -13.44
C LYS A 2 -2.16 71.52 -13.02
N LEU A 3 -0.84 71.73 -13.06
CA LEU A 3 0.19 70.72 -12.75
C LEU A 3 -0.11 69.95 -11.43
N LYS A 4 -0.59 70.67 -10.40
CA LYS A 4 -1.01 70.09 -9.12
C LYS A 4 -2.11 69.01 -9.26
N GLN A 5 -3.10 69.21 -10.12
CA GLN A 5 -4.16 68.21 -10.35
C GLN A 5 -3.62 66.96 -11.07
N ARG A 6 -2.64 67.10 -11.97
CA ARG A 6 -2.02 65.95 -12.66
C ARG A 6 -1.19 65.11 -11.68
N VAL A 7 -0.46 65.76 -10.78
CA VAL A 7 0.32 65.07 -9.74
C VAL A 7 -0.60 64.32 -8.77
N VAL A 8 -1.72 64.93 -8.35
CA VAL A 8 -2.70 64.26 -7.49
C VAL A 8 -3.34 63.05 -8.19
N LEU A 9 -3.68 63.18 -9.48
CA LEU A 9 -4.27 62.08 -10.24
C LEU A 9 -3.29 60.92 -10.41
N LEU A 10 -2.02 61.21 -10.69
CA LEU A 10 -0.94 60.22 -10.79
C LEU A 10 -0.66 59.53 -9.46
N ALA A 11 -0.66 60.28 -8.35
CA ALA A 11 -0.51 59.70 -7.02
C ALA A 11 -1.69 58.78 -6.66
N ALA A 12 -2.92 59.19 -6.97
CA ALA A 12 -4.10 58.36 -6.76
C ALA A 12 -4.06 57.07 -7.60
N LEU A 13 -3.68 57.17 -8.88
CA LEU A 13 -3.49 56.00 -9.76
C LEU A 13 -2.40 55.06 -9.25
N LEU A 14 -1.29 55.61 -8.75
CA LEU A 14 -0.21 54.81 -8.19
C LEU A 14 -0.68 54.06 -6.93
N VAL A 15 -1.43 54.73 -6.04
CA VAL A 15 -2.01 54.10 -4.85
C VAL A 15 -3.00 53.00 -5.24
N VAL A 16 -3.86 53.24 -6.23
CA VAL A 16 -4.80 52.22 -6.74
C VAL A 16 -4.05 51.04 -7.36
N LEU A 17 -2.97 51.28 -8.11
CA LEU A 17 -2.14 50.21 -8.68
C LEU A 17 -1.37 49.41 -7.62
N ILE A 18 -0.87 50.08 -6.57
CA ILE A 18 -0.23 49.42 -5.42
C ILE A 18 -1.26 48.57 -4.67
N LEU A 19 -2.44 49.12 -4.39
CA LEU A 19 -3.54 48.37 -3.76
C LEU A 19 -4.00 47.21 -4.64
N ALA A 20 -4.15 47.41 -5.95
CA ALA A 20 -4.48 46.35 -6.89
C ALA A 20 -3.40 45.26 -6.91
N LYS A 21 -2.11 45.62 -6.85
CA LYS A 21 -1.02 44.65 -6.75
C LYS A 21 -1.07 43.87 -5.43
N VAL A 22 -1.33 44.54 -4.30
CA VAL A 22 -1.47 43.90 -2.98
C VAL A 22 -2.71 43.00 -2.89
N PHE A 23 -3.82 43.36 -3.55
CA PHE A 23 -5.06 42.57 -3.47
C PHE A 23 -5.22 41.52 -4.59
N LEU A 24 -4.59 41.72 -5.76
CA LEU A 24 -4.72 40.81 -6.92
C LEU A 24 -3.47 39.96 -7.19
N LEU A 25 -2.27 40.41 -6.82
CA LEU A 25 -1.01 39.75 -7.18
C LEU A 25 -0.26 39.20 -5.96
N ASP A 26 -0.13 39.98 -4.89
CA ASP A 26 0.43 39.53 -3.61
C ASP A 26 -0.71 39.06 -2.70
N GLY A 27 -1.34 37.94 -3.07
CA GLY A 27 -2.45 37.33 -2.35
C GLY A 27 -2.25 37.34 -0.83
N GLY A 28 -2.85 38.34 -0.16
CA GLY A 28 -2.89 38.45 1.29
C GLY A 28 -3.50 37.18 1.86
N GLU A 29 -2.72 36.49 2.69
CA GLU A 29 -3.14 35.38 3.58
C GLU A 29 -4.34 34.56 3.06
N GLY A 30 -4.03 33.69 2.09
CA GLY A 30 -4.83 32.51 1.72
C GLY A 30 -6.25 32.82 1.25
N SER A 31 -6.49 32.63 -0.05
CA SER A 31 -7.84 32.39 -0.60
C SER A 31 -8.64 31.46 0.30
N ALA A 32 -9.97 31.61 0.36
CA ALA A 32 -10.84 30.69 1.12
C ALA A 32 -10.58 29.22 0.76
N ALA A 33 -10.23 28.93 -0.50
CA ALA A 33 -9.77 27.62 -0.96
C ALA A 33 -8.48 27.17 -0.24
N SER A 34 -7.45 28.01 -0.20
CA SER A 34 -6.19 27.73 0.51
C SER A 34 -6.41 27.50 2.03
N ARG A 35 -7.33 28.24 2.66
CA ARG A 35 -7.69 28.01 4.07
C ARG A 35 -8.48 26.71 4.28
N GLN A 36 -9.33 26.33 3.34
CA GLN A 36 -10.05 25.07 3.37
C GLN A 36 -9.10 23.88 3.18
N ASP A 37 -8.19 23.98 2.21
CA ASP A 37 -7.15 22.97 1.95
C ASP A 37 -6.23 22.80 3.15
N GLN A 38 -5.82 23.91 3.78
CA GLN A 38 -4.99 23.87 4.97
C GLN A 38 -5.71 23.24 6.18
N ARG A 39 -7.01 23.50 6.35
CA ARG A 39 -7.83 22.83 7.39
C ARG A 39 -8.01 21.35 7.09
N ALA A 40 -8.24 20.98 5.83
CA ALA A 40 -8.35 19.58 5.42
C ALA A 40 -7.03 18.84 5.66
N PHE A 41 -5.91 19.47 5.31
CA PHE A 41 -4.57 18.95 5.60
C PHE A 41 -4.33 18.77 7.10
N GLN A 42 -4.65 19.76 7.93
CA GLN A 42 -4.51 19.65 9.38
C GLN A 42 -5.38 18.55 9.99
N ARG A 43 -6.60 18.35 9.48
CA ARG A 43 -7.48 17.25 9.92
C ARG A 43 -6.89 15.89 9.55
N MET A 44 -6.44 15.73 8.30
CA MET A 44 -5.76 14.52 7.84
C MET A 44 -4.50 14.24 8.68
N GLU A 45 -3.64 15.23 8.89
CA GLU A 45 -2.44 15.09 9.71
C GLU A 45 -2.78 14.68 11.16
N ALA A 46 -3.83 15.27 11.75
CA ALA A 46 -4.29 14.91 13.08
C ALA A 46 -4.82 13.46 13.15
N GLY A 47 -5.61 13.02 12.15
CA GLY A 47 -6.15 11.66 12.07
C GLY A 47 -5.08 10.58 11.83
N LEU A 48 -3.92 10.95 11.25
CA LEU A 48 -2.82 10.02 11.03
C LEU A 48 -2.01 9.72 12.30
N ARG A 49 -2.14 10.52 13.36
CA ARG A 49 -1.34 10.38 14.59
C ARG A 49 -1.75 9.13 15.37
N LEU A 50 -0.77 8.28 15.65
CA LEU A 50 -0.94 7.09 16.48
C LEU A 50 -0.32 7.31 17.85
N ARG A 51 -1.04 6.96 18.92
CA ARG A 51 -0.51 6.99 20.28
C ARG A 51 0.47 5.82 20.48
N ARG A 52 1.72 6.11 20.86
CA ARG A 52 2.69 5.07 21.25
C ARG A 52 2.20 4.36 22.52
N GLY A 53 2.33 3.03 22.55
CA GLY A 53 1.86 2.22 23.68
C GLY A 53 0.35 2.27 23.87
N ALA A 54 -0.41 2.53 22.80
CA ALA A 54 -1.87 2.45 22.84
C ALA A 54 -2.28 1.03 23.27
N GLN A 55 -3.18 0.97 24.24
CA GLN A 55 -3.87 -0.25 24.62
C GLN A 55 -5.35 -0.06 24.34
N LEU A 56 -6.06 -1.17 24.18
CA LEU A 56 -7.51 -1.14 24.16
C LEU A 56 -8.01 -0.89 25.58
N ASP A 57 -8.12 0.38 25.93
CA ASP A 57 -8.69 0.77 27.22
C ASP A 57 -10.22 0.57 27.14
N HIS A 58 -10.79 -0.15 28.10
CA HIS A 58 -12.24 -0.32 28.30
C HIS A 58 -13.02 -1.19 27.30
N THR A 59 -12.36 -2.01 26.46
CA THR A 59 -13.06 -3.00 25.62
C THR A 59 -12.84 -4.42 26.17
N LEU A 60 -13.91 -5.23 26.17
CA LEU A 60 -13.79 -6.69 26.36
C LEU A 60 -13.35 -7.40 25.07
N GLN A 61 -13.20 -6.65 23.99
CA GLN A 61 -12.89 -7.14 22.65
C GLN A 61 -11.38 -7.25 22.45
N SER A 62 -10.95 -8.31 21.78
CA SER A 62 -9.58 -8.44 21.30
C SER A 62 -9.27 -7.41 20.20
N PRO A 63 -7.99 -7.03 20.00
CA PRO A 63 -7.59 -6.18 18.87
C PRO A 63 -7.98 -6.74 17.49
N TRP A 64 -8.11 -8.05 17.41
CA TRP A 64 -8.50 -8.79 16.21
C TRP A 64 -9.97 -8.59 15.87
N GLU A 65 -10.85 -8.66 16.88
CA GLU A 65 -12.27 -8.40 16.72
C GLU A 65 -12.55 -6.94 16.34
N VAL A 66 -11.84 -6.00 16.96
CA VAL A 66 -11.93 -4.57 16.62
C VAL A 66 -11.54 -4.37 15.15
N ALA A 67 -10.39 -4.89 14.72
CA ALA A 67 -9.93 -4.77 13.34
C ALA A 67 -10.86 -5.46 12.33
N ALA A 68 -11.44 -6.61 12.70
CA ALA A 68 -12.36 -7.33 11.83
C ALA A 68 -13.68 -6.59 11.60
N GLN A 69 -14.17 -5.84 12.61
CA GLN A 69 -15.40 -5.06 12.52
C GLN A 69 -15.28 -3.82 11.63
N TRP A 70 -14.06 -3.38 11.35
CA TRP A 70 -13.81 -2.25 10.46
C TRP A 70 -13.98 -2.56 8.99
N VAL A 71 -13.76 -3.81 8.59
CA VAL A 71 -13.72 -4.18 7.18
C VAL A 71 -15.12 -4.08 6.58
N GLY A 72 -15.23 -3.33 5.49
CA GLY A 72 -16.45 -3.15 4.72
C GLY A 72 -16.21 -3.16 3.21
N PRO A 73 -17.27 -3.06 2.39
CA PRO A 73 -17.15 -3.19 0.93
C PRO A 73 -16.27 -2.13 0.25
N ARG A 74 -16.10 -0.97 0.90
CA ARG A 74 -15.42 0.22 0.34
C ARG A 74 -14.27 0.75 1.20
N GLU A 75 -13.96 0.10 2.31
CA GLU A 75 -12.80 0.43 3.16
C GLU A 75 -12.41 -0.76 4.03
N VAL A 76 -11.10 -0.95 4.26
CA VAL A 76 -10.56 -1.96 5.17
C VAL A 76 -10.57 -1.45 6.62
N TYR A 77 -10.43 -0.14 6.78
CA TYR A 77 -10.47 0.55 8.05
C TYR A 77 -11.12 1.93 7.89
N PRO A 78 -11.84 2.43 8.92
CA PRO A 78 -12.49 3.73 8.84
C PRO A 78 -11.47 4.88 8.84
N ASP A 79 -11.94 6.08 8.53
CA ASP A 79 -11.11 7.30 8.59
C ASP A 79 -10.66 7.61 10.03
N GLU A 80 -11.62 7.59 10.96
CA GLU A 80 -11.34 7.70 12.40
C GLU A 80 -11.07 6.33 13.01
N THR A 81 -9.81 6.07 13.38
CA THR A 81 -9.34 4.77 13.90
C THR A 81 -8.55 4.92 15.20
N PRO A 82 -9.19 5.30 16.32
CA PRO A 82 -8.48 5.54 17.58
C PRO A 82 -7.77 4.30 18.12
N GLU A 83 -8.26 3.09 17.84
CA GLU A 83 -7.68 1.82 18.28
C GLU A 83 -6.56 1.30 17.37
N LEU A 84 -6.31 1.93 16.22
CA LEU A 84 -5.32 1.45 15.25
C LEU A 84 -3.93 1.30 15.87
N GLY A 85 -3.53 2.22 16.75
CA GLY A 85 -2.26 2.11 17.47
C GLY A 85 -2.16 0.83 18.30
N ALA A 86 -3.26 0.41 18.95
CA ALA A 86 -3.31 -0.79 19.77
C ALA A 86 -3.29 -2.06 18.91
N VAL A 87 -4.02 -2.07 17.79
CA VAL A 87 -4.02 -3.20 16.83
C VAL A 87 -2.63 -3.39 16.22
N LEU A 88 -1.99 -2.32 15.74
CA LEU A 88 -0.64 -2.38 15.19
C LEU A 88 0.38 -2.82 16.25
N SER A 89 0.25 -2.35 17.49
CA SER A 89 1.10 -2.81 18.60
C SER A 89 0.92 -4.30 18.85
N ALA A 90 -0.32 -4.80 18.88
CA ALA A 90 -0.60 -6.22 19.06
C ALA A 90 -0.01 -7.06 17.93
N MET A 91 -0.05 -6.60 16.67
CA MET A 91 0.62 -7.29 15.55
C MET A 91 2.15 -7.33 15.73
N ALA A 92 2.73 -6.24 16.24
CA ALA A 92 4.17 -6.11 16.43
C ALA A 92 4.72 -6.94 17.61
N THR A 93 3.91 -7.23 18.63
CA THR A 93 4.37 -7.88 19.87
C THR A 93 3.69 -9.20 20.20
N GLY A 94 2.54 -9.51 19.59
CA GLY A 94 1.75 -10.70 19.91
C GLY A 94 2.54 -11.98 19.73
N ARG A 95 2.41 -12.92 20.66
CA ARG A 95 3.15 -14.20 20.62
C ARG A 95 2.72 -15.02 19.39
N VAL A 96 3.69 -15.60 18.68
CA VAL A 96 3.42 -16.54 17.58
C VAL A 96 3.11 -17.90 18.17
N GLU A 97 1.94 -18.45 17.87
CA GLU A 97 1.48 -19.75 18.36
C GLU A 97 1.61 -20.86 17.31
N ARG A 98 1.59 -20.50 16.02
CA ARG A 98 1.82 -21.43 14.90
C ARG A 98 2.54 -20.72 13.75
N ALA A 99 3.40 -21.45 13.05
CA ALA A 99 4.05 -20.99 11.84
C ALA A 99 3.99 -22.06 10.74
N ASP A 100 3.66 -21.67 9.52
CA ASP A 100 3.62 -22.56 8.36
C ASP A 100 4.13 -21.82 7.13
N VAL A 101 4.38 -22.56 6.04
CA VAL A 101 4.62 -21.94 4.74
C VAL A 101 3.36 -21.23 4.25
N GLY A 102 3.51 -20.11 3.55
CA GLY A 102 2.37 -19.48 2.88
C GLY A 102 1.75 -20.42 1.85
N TYR A 103 0.44 -20.65 1.93
CA TYR A 103 -0.27 -21.45 0.95
C TYR A 103 -0.41 -20.69 -0.37
N LYS A 104 0.23 -21.19 -1.43
CA LYS A 104 0.19 -20.65 -2.81
C LYS A 104 0.81 -19.25 -2.96
N GLY A 105 1.40 -19.01 -4.13
CA GLY A 105 2.04 -17.74 -4.48
C GLY A 105 3.38 -17.93 -5.16
N THR A 106 3.90 -16.82 -5.70
CA THR A 106 5.17 -16.79 -6.44
C THR A 106 6.36 -16.55 -5.53
N GLN A 107 6.19 -15.75 -4.48
CA GLN A 107 7.26 -15.24 -3.61
C GLN A 107 7.24 -15.86 -2.21
N LEU A 108 8.39 -15.79 -1.52
CA LEU A 108 8.59 -16.32 -0.18
C LEU A 108 7.75 -15.55 0.86
N LYS A 109 6.92 -16.29 1.60
CA LYS A 109 6.15 -15.80 2.74
C LYS A 109 5.85 -16.94 3.72
N ALA A 110 5.66 -16.61 4.98
CA ALA A 110 5.17 -17.52 6.01
C ALA A 110 3.75 -17.12 6.43
N LEU A 111 2.92 -18.11 6.75
CA LEU A 111 1.65 -17.91 7.44
C LEU A 111 1.91 -18.10 8.93
N LEU A 112 1.63 -17.08 9.72
CA LEU A 112 1.73 -17.15 11.17
C LEU A 112 0.34 -17.04 11.79
N VAL A 113 0.17 -17.65 12.96
CA VAL A 113 -1.00 -17.46 13.83
C VAL A 113 -0.50 -16.84 15.12
N LEU A 114 -0.96 -15.62 15.40
CA LEU A 114 -0.70 -14.93 16.66
C LEU A 114 -1.64 -15.44 17.74
N GLU A 115 -1.29 -15.16 18.99
CA GLU A 115 -2.15 -15.43 20.15
C GLU A 115 -3.57 -14.87 19.95
N GLY A 116 -4.56 -15.66 20.37
CA GLY A 116 -5.96 -15.39 20.05
C GLY A 116 -6.38 -15.87 18.66
N GLY A 117 -5.53 -16.63 17.95
CA GLY A 117 -5.90 -17.30 16.70
C GLY A 117 -5.86 -16.42 15.44
N GLN A 118 -5.39 -15.17 15.54
CA GLN A 118 -5.34 -14.26 14.41
C GLN A 118 -4.26 -14.66 13.41
N LYS A 119 -4.66 -14.86 12.16
CA LYS A 119 -3.73 -15.15 11.06
C LYS A 119 -3.04 -13.86 10.60
N VAL A 120 -1.76 -13.96 10.26
CA VAL A 120 -0.97 -12.90 9.63
C VAL A 120 -0.02 -13.48 8.59
N VAL A 121 0.30 -12.69 7.56
CA VAL A 121 1.36 -13.03 6.60
C VAL A 121 2.66 -12.39 7.05
N PHE A 122 3.73 -13.18 7.12
CA PHE A 122 5.07 -12.68 7.34
C PHE A 122 5.87 -12.71 6.05
N LYS A 123 6.36 -11.54 5.60
CA LYS A 123 7.31 -11.45 4.49
C LYS A 123 8.69 -11.07 5.05
N PRO A 124 9.71 -11.95 4.93
CA PRO A 124 11.02 -11.68 5.49
C PRO A 124 11.77 -10.63 4.68
N ARG A 125 12.70 -9.92 5.33
CA ARG A 125 13.65 -9.04 4.65
C ARG A 125 14.50 -9.83 3.65
N ARG A 126 14.61 -9.31 2.42
CA ARG A 126 15.41 -9.90 1.33
C ARG A 126 16.58 -9.03 0.88
N TYR A 127 16.49 -7.72 1.09
CA TYR A 127 17.49 -6.75 0.64
C TYR A 127 17.86 -5.76 1.76
N SER A 128 18.99 -5.07 1.60
CA SER A 128 19.27 -3.85 2.37
C SER A 128 18.34 -2.72 1.94
N ARG A 129 18.25 -1.65 2.75
CA ARG A 129 17.38 -0.50 2.42
C ARG A 129 17.85 0.27 1.18
N ASP A 130 19.16 0.33 0.96
CA ASP A 130 19.78 1.05 -0.15
C ASP A 130 19.89 0.21 -1.43
N HIS A 131 19.39 -1.03 -1.42
CA HIS A 131 19.42 -1.89 -2.59
C HIS A 131 18.49 -1.37 -3.68
N VAL A 132 19.04 -1.15 -4.87
CA VAL A 132 18.30 -0.77 -6.07
C VAL A 132 18.00 -2.01 -6.91
N VAL A 133 16.73 -2.22 -7.24
CA VAL A 133 16.31 -3.30 -8.15
C VAL A 133 16.46 -2.82 -9.59
N GLU A 134 17.32 -3.49 -10.35
CA GLU A 134 17.57 -3.24 -11.77
C GLU A 134 16.86 -4.27 -12.66
N GLY A 135 16.77 -3.96 -13.97
CA GLY A 135 16.19 -4.84 -14.98
C GLY A 135 14.72 -4.54 -15.25
N GLU A 136 13.93 -5.59 -15.47
CA GLU A 136 12.50 -5.45 -15.75
C GLU A 136 11.74 -4.78 -14.60
N PRO A 137 10.69 -3.98 -14.86
CA PRO A 137 9.95 -3.27 -13.82
C PRO A 137 9.36 -4.14 -12.70
N TYR A 138 9.19 -5.44 -12.93
CA TYR A 138 8.64 -6.43 -11.99
C TYR A 138 9.71 -7.37 -11.39
N ALA A 139 10.99 -7.08 -11.60
CA ALA A 139 12.11 -7.92 -11.16
C ALA A 139 12.27 -7.97 -9.62
N GLY A 140 13.20 -8.82 -9.17
CA GLY A 140 13.61 -8.93 -7.77
C GLY A 140 12.63 -9.69 -6.85
N TYR A 141 12.98 -9.77 -5.58
CA TYR A 141 12.13 -10.37 -4.53
C TYR A 141 11.14 -9.36 -3.94
N ASP A 142 10.12 -9.89 -3.27
CA ASP A 142 9.27 -9.11 -2.37
C ASP A 142 10.11 -8.41 -1.29
N ARG A 143 9.76 -7.14 -1.02
CA ARG A 143 10.37 -6.32 0.04
C ARG A 143 9.40 -6.04 1.16
N HIS A 144 9.80 -6.41 2.36
CA HIS A 144 8.98 -6.24 3.55
C HIS A 144 8.71 -4.76 3.88
N ASN A 145 9.72 -3.89 3.69
CA ASN A 145 9.57 -2.45 3.92
C ASN A 145 8.61 -1.80 2.92
N ALA A 146 8.46 -2.35 1.72
CA ALA A 146 7.51 -1.86 0.73
C ALA A 146 6.06 -2.10 1.15
N GLU A 147 5.74 -3.27 1.74
CA GLU A 147 4.40 -3.53 2.29
C GLU A 147 4.04 -2.53 3.41
N VAL A 148 4.99 -2.28 4.32
CA VAL A 148 4.80 -1.32 5.42
C VAL A 148 4.55 0.09 4.87
N ALA A 149 5.42 0.55 3.96
CA ALA A 149 5.31 1.88 3.36
C ALA A 149 4.02 2.05 2.54
N ALA A 150 3.63 1.03 1.78
CA ALA A 150 2.41 1.02 0.98
C ALA A 150 1.16 1.16 1.85
N PHE A 151 1.06 0.42 2.95
CA PHE A 151 -0.02 0.58 3.93
C PHE A 151 -0.11 2.01 4.48
N HIS A 152 1.03 2.61 4.86
CA HIS A 152 1.03 3.97 5.37
C HIS A 152 0.69 5.01 4.29
N LEU A 153 1.12 4.81 3.04
CA LEU A 153 0.76 5.69 1.93
C LEU A 153 -0.74 5.58 1.60
N ASP A 154 -1.31 4.38 1.63
CA ASP A 154 -2.76 4.13 1.46
C ASP A 154 -3.57 4.94 2.50
N ARG A 155 -3.10 4.99 3.75
CA ARG A 155 -3.68 5.85 4.81
C ARG A 155 -3.57 7.33 4.47
N ILE A 156 -2.39 7.79 4.08
CA ILE A 156 -2.13 9.21 3.78
C ILE A 156 -2.98 9.70 2.61
N LEU A 157 -3.15 8.87 1.59
CA LEU A 157 -3.96 9.19 0.41
C LEU A 157 -5.47 9.03 0.66
N GLY A 158 -5.87 8.53 1.83
CA GLY A 158 -7.27 8.34 2.19
C GLY A 158 -7.98 7.23 1.40
N PHE A 159 -7.22 6.32 0.78
CA PHE A 159 -7.77 5.20 0.03
C PHE A 159 -8.40 4.15 0.95
N ARG A 160 -7.70 3.79 2.03
CA ARG A 160 -8.13 2.81 3.04
C ARG A 160 -8.45 1.43 2.46
N ARG A 161 -7.66 0.98 1.48
CA ARG A 161 -7.88 -0.27 0.75
C ARG A 161 -6.81 -1.31 1.03
N ALA A 162 -5.73 -0.96 1.72
CA ALA A 162 -4.67 -1.90 2.09
C ALA A 162 -4.96 -2.55 3.46
N PRO A 163 -4.61 -3.83 3.65
CA PRO A 163 -4.60 -4.44 4.99
C PRO A 163 -3.58 -3.75 5.88
N LEU A 164 -3.76 -3.87 7.20
CA LEU A 164 -2.82 -3.35 8.18
C LEU A 164 -1.48 -4.08 8.06
N VAL A 165 -0.38 -3.32 8.11
CA VAL A 165 0.99 -3.85 8.03
C VAL A 165 1.89 -3.21 9.08
N VAL A 166 2.69 -4.01 9.78
CA VAL A 166 3.74 -3.54 10.69
C VAL A 166 5.09 -4.18 10.38
N GLY A 167 6.19 -3.50 10.71
CA GLY A 167 7.50 -4.14 10.77
C GLY A 167 7.68 -4.91 12.08
N ARG A 168 8.34 -6.05 12.04
CA ARG A 168 8.67 -6.85 13.23
C ARG A 168 10.01 -7.56 13.08
N PHE A 169 10.75 -7.62 14.18
CA PHE A 169 11.91 -8.49 14.34
C PHE A 169 11.46 -9.76 15.06
N MET A 170 11.81 -10.93 14.51
CA MET A 170 11.44 -12.23 15.06
C MET A 170 12.69 -13.08 15.25
N ASN A 171 12.81 -13.70 16.42
CA ASN A 171 13.85 -14.68 16.68
C ASN A 171 13.44 -16.06 16.13
N LEU A 172 14.07 -16.50 15.04
CA LEU A 172 13.70 -17.73 14.35
C LEU A 172 13.81 -18.97 15.24
N ARG A 173 14.82 -19.02 16.12
CA ARG A 173 15.05 -20.14 17.05
C ARG A 173 13.99 -20.26 18.13
N THR A 174 13.53 -19.13 18.68
CA THR A 174 12.68 -19.12 19.89
C THR A 174 11.22 -18.78 19.61
N GLU A 175 10.92 -18.03 18.56
CA GLU A 175 9.54 -17.63 18.20
C GLU A 175 8.95 -18.44 17.05
N ILE A 176 9.77 -18.94 16.10
CA ILE A 176 9.27 -19.57 14.86
C ILE A 176 9.44 -21.08 14.86
N LYS A 177 10.68 -21.59 14.93
CA LYS A 177 10.96 -23.04 14.83
C LYS A 177 10.19 -23.88 15.85
N PRO A 178 9.99 -23.48 17.12
CA PRO A 178 9.25 -24.29 18.10
C PRO A 178 7.76 -24.48 17.78
N VAL A 179 7.18 -23.61 16.95
CA VAL A 179 5.75 -23.61 16.60
C VAL A 179 5.53 -23.84 15.09
N ALA A 180 6.60 -24.18 14.36
CA ALA A 180 6.58 -24.38 12.93
C ALA A 180 6.08 -25.78 12.55
N THR A 181 5.37 -25.89 11.43
CA THR A 181 5.04 -27.17 10.80
C THR A 181 6.30 -27.88 10.29
N ASP A 182 6.26 -29.21 10.15
CA ASP A 182 7.34 -29.98 9.50
C ASP A 182 7.64 -29.47 8.08
N GLN A 183 6.61 -28.99 7.39
CA GLN A 183 6.72 -28.42 6.06
C GLN A 183 7.56 -27.14 6.04
N LEU A 184 7.45 -26.28 7.05
CA LEU A 184 8.28 -25.09 7.18
C LEU A 184 9.67 -25.46 7.73
N LEU A 185 9.73 -26.32 8.75
CA LEU A 185 10.97 -26.79 9.38
C LEU A 185 11.94 -27.43 8.37
N SER A 186 11.42 -28.23 7.44
CA SER A 186 12.23 -28.87 6.37
C SER A 186 12.89 -27.88 5.40
N THR A 187 12.53 -26.59 5.46
CA THR A 187 13.11 -25.55 4.60
C THR A 187 14.16 -24.68 5.31
N PHE A 188 14.42 -24.93 6.59
CA PHE A 188 15.46 -24.23 7.33
C PHE A 188 16.84 -24.77 6.99
N LEU A 189 17.80 -23.85 6.86
CA LEU A 189 19.21 -24.16 6.68
C LEU A 189 20.08 -23.11 7.39
N MET A 190 21.37 -23.39 7.49
CA MET A 190 22.37 -22.44 7.98
C MET A 190 23.18 -21.90 6.80
N GLN A 191 23.38 -20.58 6.74
CA GLN A 191 24.39 -19.96 5.89
C GLN A 191 25.38 -19.20 6.77
N GLY A 192 26.58 -19.76 6.94
CA GLY A 192 27.53 -19.27 7.93
C GLY A 192 26.94 -19.34 9.34
N ASN A 193 26.86 -18.21 10.03
CA ASN A 193 26.29 -18.09 11.37
C ASN A 193 24.80 -17.70 11.38
N ASN A 194 24.17 -17.61 10.21
CA ASN A 194 22.80 -17.13 10.07
C ASN A 194 21.82 -18.30 9.88
N THR A 195 20.72 -18.27 10.62
CA THR A 195 19.57 -19.14 10.38
C THR A 195 18.76 -18.58 9.21
N CYS A 196 18.49 -19.42 8.23
CA CYS A 196 17.76 -19.05 7.02
C CYS A 196 16.61 -20.03 6.75
N PHE A 197 15.65 -19.62 5.94
CA PHE A 197 14.67 -20.52 5.34
C PHE A 197 14.30 -20.08 3.92
N TYR A 198 14.02 -21.05 3.05
CA TYR A 198 13.58 -20.77 1.67
C TYR A 198 12.08 -21.01 1.46
N GLY A 199 11.37 -21.61 2.42
CA GLY A 199 9.93 -21.83 2.36
C GLY A 199 9.46 -22.67 1.18
N LYS A 200 8.17 -22.59 0.83
CA LYS A 200 7.59 -23.27 -0.34
C LYS A 200 6.70 -22.32 -1.13
N CYS A 201 7.12 -21.99 -2.35
CA CYS A 201 6.43 -21.14 -3.31
C CYS A 201 6.97 -21.43 -4.73
N TYR A 202 6.39 -20.84 -5.78
CA TYR A 202 6.79 -21.13 -7.17
C TYR A 202 8.29 -20.85 -7.44
N TYR A 203 8.80 -19.70 -6.96
CA TYR A 203 10.20 -19.30 -7.11
C TYR A 203 11.09 -19.64 -5.91
N CYS A 204 10.58 -20.33 -4.89
CA CYS A 204 11.36 -20.68 -3.70
C CYS A 204 12.36 -21.78 -4.03
N ARG A 205 13.63 -21.56 -3.70
CA ARG A 205 14.75 -22.48 -3.94
C ARG A 205 15.71 -22.45 -2.74
N GLU A 206 16.32 -23.58 -2.44
CA GLU A 206 17.34 -23.69 -1.37
C GLU A 206 18.54 -22.75 -1.60
N SER A 207 18.85 -22.44 -2.87
CA SER A 207 19.91 -21.51 -3.26
C SER A 207 19.58 -20.04 -2.98
N GLU A 208 18.32 -19.69 -2.73
CA GLU A 208 17.84 -18.31 -2.58
C GLU A 208 17.02 -18.10 -1.29
N PRO A 209 17.53 -18.48 -0.09
CA PRO A 209 16.78 -18.34 1.14
C PRO A 209 16.68 -16.88 1.61
N ALA A 210 15.78 -16.63 2.55
CA ALA A 210 15.85 -15.45 3.41
C ALA A 210 16.64 -15.80 4.68
N CYS A 211 17.61 -14.96 5.03
CA CYS A 211 18.49 -15.19 6.19
C CYS A 211 18.27 -14.13 7.27
N ALA A 212 18.29 -14.57 8.52
CA ALA A 212 18.37 -13.71 9.69
C ALA A 212 19.76 -13.10 9.85
N GLU A 213 19.90 -12.10 10.72
CA GLU A 213 21.17 -11.72 11.30
C GLU A 213 21.37 -12.55 12.59
N GLY A 214 22.23 -13.55 12.52
CA GLY A 214 22.28 -14.65 13.50
C GLY A 214 20.95 -15.41 13.52
N GLU A 215 20.12 -15.11 14.52
CA GLU A 215 18.80 -15.73 14.72
C GLU A 215 17.65 -14.75 14.56
N VAL A 216 17.93 -13.44 14.47
CA VAL A 216 16.91 -12.39 14.43
C VAL A 216 16.64 -11.99 12.98
N MET A 217 15.41 -12.22 12.54
CA MET A 217 14.95 -11.87 11.20
C MET A 217 14.01 -10.68 11.25
N GLU A 218 14.34 -9.65 10.48
CA GLU A 218 13.44 -8.54 10.19
C GLU A 218 12.42 -8.94 9.11
N GLY A 219 11.18 -8.51 9.24
CA GLY A 219 10.18 -8.66 8.19
C GLY A 219 8.94 -7.80 8.42
N SER A 220 7.96 -7.94 7.54
CA SER A 220 6.65 -7.29 7.64
C SER A 220 5.61 -8.32 8.06
N VAL A 221 4.64 -7.86 8.84
CA VAL A 221 3.49 -8.63 9.31
C VAL A 221 2.24 -7.96 8.79
N THR A 222 1.53 -8.64 7.88
CA THR A 222 0.28 -8.16 7.28
C THR A 222 -0.90 -8.89 7.92
N LEU A 223 -1.89 -8.15 8.42
CA LEU A 223 -3.08 -8.72 9.05
C LEU A 223 -3.93 -9.46 8.01
N TRP A 224 -4.34 -10.70 8.32
CA TRP A 224 -5.27 -11.44 7.45
C TRP A 224 -6.67 -10.84 7.55
N LEU A 225 -7.33 -10.66 6.40
CA LEU A 225 -8.70 -10.14 6.35
C LEU A 225 -9.69 -11.16 6.94
N PRO A 226 -10.81 -10.73 7.55
CA PRO A 226 -11.77 -11.64 8.16
C PRO A 226 -12.39 -12.63 7.18
N ASP A 227 -12.65 -13.86 7.62
CA ASP A 227 -13.21 -14.92 6.76
C ASP A 227 -14.62 -14.60 6.23
N VAL A 228 -15.36 -13.68 6.89
CA VAL A 228 -16.66 -13.16 6.42
C VAL A 228 -16.54 -12.29 5.16
N TRP A 229 -15.33 -11.89 4.79
CA TRP A 229 -15.00 -11.09 3.61
C TRP A 229 -14.14 -11.89 2.62
N PRO A 230 -14.70 -12.95 1.98
CA PRO A 230 -13.96 -13.78 1.05
C PRO A 230 -13.51 -12.99 -0.19
N LEU A 231 -12.29 -13.24 -0.63
CA LEU A 231 -11.68 -12.55 -1.76
C LEU A 231 -12.01 -13.20 -3.09
N GLN A 232 -12.34 -12.39 -4.09
CA GLN A 232 -12.44 -12.75 -5.50
C GLN A 232 -11.23 -12.21 -6.24
N LYS A 233 -10.55 -13.09 -7.00
CA LYS A 233 -9.41 -12.71 -7.83
C LYS A 233 -9.85 -12.34 -9.24
N HIS A 234 -9.35 -11.22 -9.74
CA HIS A 234 -9.61 -10.69 -11.08
C HIS A 234 -8.30 -10.54 -11.84
N ARG A 235 -8.33 -10.77 -13.15
CA ARG A 235 -7.19 -10.43 -14.02
C ARG A 235 -7.20 -8.94 -14.28
N HIS A 236 -6.05 -8.28 -14.09
CA HIS A 236 -5.92 -6.85 -14.36
C HIS A 236 -5.96 -6.59 -15.88
N PRO A 237 -6.79 -5.67 -16.41
CA PRO A 237 -6.85 -5.41 -17.86
C PRO A 237 -5.51 -4.91 -18.41
N TRP A 238 -4.81 -4.07 -17.63
CA TRP A 238 -3.46 -3.61 -17.92
C TRP A 238 -2.35 -4.53 -17.40
N GLY A 239 -2.64 -5.82 -17.18
CA GLY A 239 -1.62 -6.78 -16.78
C GLY A 239 -0.57 -6.96 -17.90
N ARG A 240 0.71 -7.01 -17.52
CA ARG A 240 1.83 -7.31 -18.44
C ARG A 240 1.81 -8.76 -18.90
N THR A 241 2.57 -9.08 -19.95
CA THR A 241 2.67 -10.44 -20.48
C THR A 241 3.67 -11.32 -19.73
N TYR A 242 4.66 -10.71 -19.06
CA TYR A 242 5.79 -11.39 -18.41
C TYR A 242 6.59 -12.28 -19.36
N ARG A 243 6.60 -11.92 -20.65
CA ARG A 243 7.31 -12.65 -21.70
C ARG A 243 8.14 -11.68 -22.52
N GLU A 244 9.43 -11.96 -22.58
CA GLU A 244 10.38 -11.20 -23.38
C GLU A 244 9.90 -11.11 -24.85
N GLY A 245 9.98 -9.91 -25.42
CA GLY A 245 9.57 -9.64 -26.80
C GLY A 245 8.07 -9.69 -27.09
N LYS A 246 7.20 -9.89 -26.07
CA LYS A 246 5.75 -9.93 -26.26
C LYS A 246 5.06 -8.77 -25.54
N LEU A 247 4.57 -7.80 -26.31
CA LEU A 247 3.76 -6.69 -25.79
C LEU A 247 2.35 -7.15 -25.41
N ALA A 248 1.79 -6.60 -24.34
CA ALA A 248 0.37 -6.69 -24.06
C ALA A 248 -0.42 -5.76 -24.98
N ARG A 249 -1.71 -6.03 -25.19
CA ARG A 249 -2.54 -5.24 -26.11
C ARG A 249 -2.57 -3.75 -25.75
N TRP A 250 -2.65 -3.43 -24.46
CA TRP A 250 -2.69 -2.06 -23.97
C TRP A 250 -1.40 -1.27 -24.24
N GLU A 251 -0.28 -1.95 -24.54
CA GLU A 251 1.01 -1.31 -24.82
C GLU A 251 1.09 -0.72 -26.24
N TYR A 252 0.26 -1.20 -27.18
CA TYR A 252 0.29 -0.75 -28.58
C TYR A 252 -1.07 -0.28 -29.14
N ASP A 253 -2.19 -0.56 -28.45
CA ASP A 253 -3.53 -0.11 -28.82
C ASP A 253 -3.90 1.14 -28.01
N GLU A 254 -3.77 2.33 -28.62
CA GLU A 254 -4.13 3.61 -27.98
C GLU A 254 -5.61 3.69 -27.60
N SER A 255 -6.47 2.92 -28.28
CA SER A 255 -7.92 2.84 -28.01
C SER A 255 -8.31 1.73 -27.03
N TYR A 256 -7.33 1.09 -26.38
CA TYR A 256 -7.56 -0.09 -25.54
C TYR A 256 -8.63 0.13 -24.47
N CYS A 257 -8.62 1.30 -23.79
CA CYS A 257 -9.61 1.56 -22.74
C CYS A 257 -11.05 1.63 -23.27
N GLU A 258 -11.28 2.00 -24.54
CA GLU A 258 -12.63 2.00 -25.12
C GLU A 258 -13.23 0.59 -25.26
N ALA A 259 -12.37 -0.44 -25.36
CA ALA A 259 -12.80 -1.83 -25.27
C ALA A 259 -13.04 -2.26 -23.81
N VAL A 260 -12.18 -1.80 -22.87
CA VAL A 260 -12.33 -2.09 -21.44
C VAL A 260 -13.64 -1.53 -20.90
N LYS A 261 -13.98 -0.27 -21.22
CA LYS A 261 -15.24 0.40 -20.85
C LYS A 261 -16.52 -0.30 -21.32
N LYS A 262 -16.41 -1.30 -22.22
CA LYS A 262 -17.54 -2.09 -22.75
C LYS A 262 -17.55 -3.53 -22.23
N THR A 263 -16.64 -3.86 -21.32
CA THR A 263 -16.46 -5.23 -20.82
C THR A 263 -16.75 -5.28 -19.33
N ALA A 264 -17.70 -6.12 -18.92
CA ALA A 264 -17.94 -6.37 -17.50
C ALA A 264 -16.66 -6.89 -16.79
N PRO A 265 -16.40 -6.47 -15.54
CA PRO A 265 -17.20 -5.58 -14.70
C PRO A 265 -16.84 -4.08 -14.84
N TYR A 266 -16.14 -3.67 -15.89
CA TYR A 266 -15.64 -2.29 -16.08
C TYR A 266 -16.60 -1.38 -16.85
N ASP A 267 -17.69 -1.94 -17.38
CA ASP A 267 -18.73 -1.24 -18.13
C ASP A 267 -19.77 -0.55 -17.25
N SER A 268 -19.72 -0.79 -15.93
CA SER A 268 -20.64 -0.20 -14.96
C SER A 268 -20.03 -0.17 -13.55
N GLY A 269 -20.65 0.60 -12.65
CA GLY A 269 -20.21 0.66 -11.25
C GLY A 269 -18.84 1.33 -11.04
N PRO A 270 -18.22 1.13 -9.87
CA PRO A 270 -17.00 1.84 -9.49
C PRO A 270 -15.71 1.20 -10.01
N ARG A 271 -15.77 -0.01 -10.61
CA ARG A 271 -14.59 -0.85 -10.77
C ARG A 271 -13.51 -0.25 -11.67
N LEU A 272 -13.88 0.45 -12.74
CA LEU A 272 -12.89 1.11 -13.60
C LEU A 272 -12.21 2.28 -12.88
N LEU A 273 -12.95 3.06 -12.10
CA LEU A 273 -12.38 4.13 -11.26
C LEU A 273 -11.46 3.54 -10.17
N ASP A 274 -11.84 2.41 -9.56
CA ASP A 274 -10.98 1.72 -8.60
C ASP A 274 -9.65 1.28 -9.22
N VAL A 275 -9.66 0.83 -10.48
CA VAL A 275 -8.45 0.51 -11.24
C VAL A 275 -7.60 1.76 -11.51
N ILE A 276 -8.22 2.90 -11.82
CA ILE A 276 -7.53 4.17 -12.06
C ILE A 276 -6.87 4.69 -10.76
N ASP A 277 -7.61 4.70 -9.65
CA ASP A 277 -7.07 5.04 -8.32
C ASP A 277 -5.87 4.15 -7.95
N THR A 278 -6.01 2.85 -8.20
CA THR A 278 -4.96 1.87 -7.93
C THR A 278 -3.73 2.09 -8.81
N ALA A 279 -3.91 2.50 -10.08
CA ALA A 279 -2.81 2.84 -10.96
C ALA A 279 -2.03 4.07 -10.48
N ILE A 280 -2.73 5.07 -9.93
CA ILE A 280 -2.08 6.23 -9.30
C ILE A 280 -1.27 5.78 -8.08
N PHE A 281 -1.88 4.97 -7.21
CA PHE A 281 -1.20 4.40 -6.05
C PHE A 281 0.05 3.60 -6.44
N ASP A 282 -0.09 2.67 -7.38
CA ASP A 282 0.99 1.81 -7.87
C ASP A 282 2.10 2.64 -8.51
N TYR A 283 1.77 3.71 -9.24
CA TYR A 283 2.77 4.58 -9.84
C TYR A 283 3.61 5.30 -8.77
N LEU A 284 2.96 5.85 -7.73
CA LEU A 284 3.66 6.54 -6.63
C LEU A 284 4.63 5.63 -5.88
N ILE A 285 4.32 4.34 -5.80
CA ILE A 285 5.19 3.35 -5.15
C ILE A 285 6.07 2.59 -6.17
N GLY A 286 5.93 2.83 -7.47
CA GLY A 286 6.65 2.08 -8.51
C GLY A 286 6.33 0.57 -8.54
N ASN A 287 5.08 0.17 -8.29
CA ASN A 287 4.61 -1.21 -8.40
C ASN A 287 4.16 -1.54 -9.83
N ALA A 288 5.06 -2.11 -10.63
CA ALA A 288 4.75 -2.52 -11.99
C ALA A 288 4.23 -3.97 -12.11
N ASP A 289 3.96 -4.65 -10.99
CA ASP A 289 3.65 -6.10 -10.94
C ASP A 289 2.18 -6.42 -10.61
N ARG A 290 1.27 -5.44 -10.63
CA ARG A 290 -0.17 -5.67 -10.39
C ARG A 290 -0.86 -6.32 -11.60
N HIS A 291 -0.60 -7.60 -11.82
CA HIS A 291 -1.19 -8.41 -12.90
C HIS A 291 -2.57 -8.98 -12.59
N HIS A 292 -2.92 -9.01 -11.31
CA HIS A 292 -4.18 -9.45 -10.76
C HIS A 292 -4.52 -8.51 -9.61
N TYR A 293 -5.80 -8.45 -9.28
CA TYR A 293 -6.26 -7.72 -8.12
C TYR A 293 -7.40 -8.48 -7.47
N GLU A 294 -7.66 -8.18 -6.21
CA GLU A 294 -8.70 -8.80 -5.42
C GLU A 294 -9.81 -7.80 -5.09
N SER A 295 -11.04 -8.29 -4.97
CA SER A 295 -12.18 -7.60 -4.37
C SER A 295 -12.89 -8.55 -3.41
N PHE A 296 -13.83 -8.08 -2.60
CA PHE A 296 -14.73 -8.97 -1.88
C PHE A 296 -15.71 -9.65 -2.85
N GLN A 297 -16.13 -10.88 -2.53
CA GLN A 297 -17.15 -11.62 -3.30
C GLN A 297 -18.57 -11.10 -3.00
N ASP A 298 -19.51 -11.46 -3.87
CA ASP A 298 -20.97 -11.42 -3.65
C ASP A 298 -21.61 -10.06 -3.33
N ASP A 299 -20.98 -8.95 -3.70
CA ASP A 299 -21.51 -7.61 -3.43
C ASP A 299 -22.09 -6.87 -4.64
N GLY A 300 -22.39 -7.61 -5.71
CA GLY A 300 -22.97 -7.06 -6.94
C GLY A 300 -21.99 -6.17 -7.73
N GLY A 301 -20.68 -6.27 -7.47
CA GLY A 301 -19.65 -5.47 -8.16
C GLY A 301 -19.40 -4.10 -7.53
N ALA A 302 -19.95 -3.85 -6.34
CA ALA A 302 -19.70 -2.62 -5.60
C ALA A 302 -18.31 -2.60 -4.92
N SER A 303 -17.67 -3.77 -4.76
CA SER A 303 -16.51 -3.91 -3.88
C SER A 303 -15.36 -3.18 -4.50
N MET A 304 -14.65 -2.45 -3.64
CA MET A 304 -13.38 -1.85 -4.00
C MET A 304 -12.36 -2.89 -4.45
N LEU A 305 -11.39 -2.42 -5.22
CA LEU A 305 -10.12 -3.10 -5.41
C LEU A 305 -9.32 -3.01 -4.10
N ILE A 306 -8.92 -4.16 -3.56
CA ILE A 306 -8.15 -4.26 -2.32
C ILE A 306 -6.66 -4.23 -2.67
N LEU A 307 -5.89 -3.34 -2.02
CA LEU A 307 -4.47 -3.15 -2.28
C LEU A 307 -3.63 -4.23 -1.57
N LEU A 308 -3.72 -5.46 -2.06
CA LEU A 308 -2.91 -6.59 -1.61
C LEU A 308 -1.58 -6.69 -2.37
N ASP A 309 -0.61 -7.34 -1.73
CA ASP A 309 0.70 -7.72 -2.27
C ASP A 309 1.48 -6.54 -2.89
N ASN A 310 1.79 -5.52 -2.08
CA ASN A 310 2.51 -4.31 -2.53
C ASN A 310 4.04 -4.42 -2.36
N ALA A 311 4.57 -5.62 -2.11
CA ALA A 311 5.99 -5.85 -1.82
C ALA A 311 6.94 -5.63 -3.01
N LYS A 312 6.42 -5.58 -4.24
CA LYS A 312 7.16 -5.32 -5.49
C LYS A 312 7.39 -3.83 -5.76
N SER A 313 7.30 -3.01 -4.72
CA SER A 313 7.27 -1.53 -4.81
C SER A 313 8.47 -0.88 -4.13
N PHE A 314 8.78 0.35 -4.50
CA PHE A 314 9.95 1.14 -4.10
C PHE A 314 11.26 0.57 -4.66
N GLY A 315 11.21 0.01 -5.88
CA GLY A 315 12.26 -0.70 -6.65
C GLY A 315 13.54 0.08 -6.78
N ASN A 316 13.36 1.23 -7.38
CA ASN A 316 14.40 2.07 -7.89
C ASN A 316 13.97 3.51 -7.64
N PRO A 317 14.66 4.27 -6.78
CA PRO A 317 14.28 5.64 -6.45
C PRO A 317 14.61 6.65 -7.56
N THR A 318 15.23 6.20 -8.66
CA THR A 318 15.67 7.05 -9.77
C THR A 318 14.86 6.85 -11.05
N GLN A 319 13.84 5.98 -11.02
CA GLN A 319 13.06 5.60 -12.18
C GLN A 319 11.56 5.66 -11.89
N ASP A 320 10.85 6.45 -12.70
CA ASP A 320 9.39 6.53 -12.68
C ASP A 320 8.81 5.68 -13.84
N GLU A 321 8.20 4.55 -13.53
CA GLU A 321 7.64 3.64 -14.54
C GLU A 321 6.28 4.15 -15.04
N ARG A 322 6.32 5.05 -16.03
CA ARG A 322 5.14 5.72 -16.58
C ARG A 322 4.08 4.76 -17.12
N SER A 323 4.44 3.57 -17.58
CA SER A 323 3.46 2.60 -18.10
C SER A 323 2.46 2.10 -17.03
N ILE A 324 2.76 2.27 -15.74
CA ILE A 324 1.79 2.00 -14.66
C ILE A 324 0.55 2.91 -14.78
N LEU A 325 0.72 4.15 -15.24
CA LEU A 325 -0.36 5.11 -15.43
C LEU A 325 -1.21 4.87 -16.70
N ALA A 326 -1.02 3.76 -17.41
CA ALA A 326 -1.81 3.42 -18.60
C ALA A 326 -3.33 3.50 -18.41
N PRO A 327 -3.91 3.02 -17.30
CA PRO A 327 -5.34 3.22 -17.05
C PRO A 327 -5.74 4.70 -16.99
N VAL A 328 -4.91 5.56 -16.40
CA VAL A 328 -5.19 7.01 -16.26
C VAL A 328 -5.19 7.69 -17.63
N TYR A 329 -4.10 7.56 -18.39
CA TYR A 329 -3.96 8.31 -19.65
C TYR A 329 -4.71 7.69 -20.84
N GLN A 330 -5.12 6.41 -20.78
CA GLN A 330 -5.96 5.81 -21.82
C GLN A 330 -7.44 6.01 -21.56
N CYS A 331 -7.88 6.04 -20.29
CA CYS A 331 -9.30 6.15 -19.96
C CYS A 331 -9.77 7.60 -19.81
N CYS A 332 -8.90 8.49 -19.31
CA CYS A 332 -9.15 9.93 -19.11
C CYS A 332 -10.44 10.23 -18.36
N MET A 333 -10.60 9.64 -17.16
CA MET A 333 -11.79 9.76 -16.31
C MET A 333 -11.47 10.38 -14.96
#